data_AF-A0A919JLK8-F1
#
_entry.id   AF-A0A919JLK8-F1
#
_cell.length_a   1.000
_cell.length_b   1.000
_cell.length_c   1.000
_cell.angle_alpha   90.00
_cell.angle_beta   90.00
_cell.angle_gamma   90.00
#
_symmetry.space_group_name_H-M   'P 1'
#
loop_
_entity.id
_entity.type
_entity.pdbx_description
1 polymer ?
#
loop_
_entity_poly.entity_id
_entity_poly.type
_entity_poly.pdbx_seq_one_letter_code
_entity_poly.pdbx_strand_id
1 'polypeptide(L)'
;MPAERELITVLLHAFAAGADPALGPTVRECFGRIYRTVRELTGAGEEEARAFLAMGMLLTVLGAMQIIGPDAVPHEPWMTELIGGVGLKKGWVAPGGPTP
;
A
#
# COMPACT_ATOMS: atom_id res chain seq x y z
N MET A 1 -9.63 -15.78 -4.69
CA MET A 1 -10.04 -15.52 -6.08
C MET A 1 -8.84 -14.96 -6.85
N PRO A 2 -8.54 -15.43 -8.08
CA PRO A 2 -7.35 -15.00 -8.83
C PRO A 2 -7.32 -13.50 -9.19
N ALA A 3 -8.49 -12.88 -9.30
CA ALA A 3 -8.66 -11.50 -9.74
C ALA A 3 -7.94 -10.46 -8.87
N GLU A 4 -7.91 -10.63 -7.54
CA GLU A 4 -7.25 -9.66 -6.64
C GLU A 4 -5.72 -9.64 -6.84
N ARG A 5 -5.13 -10.80 -7.15
CA ARG A 5 -3.69 -10.91 -7.43
C ARG A 5 -3.31 -10.30 -8.78
N GLU A 6 -4.13 -10.54 -9.80
CA GLU A 6 -3.94 -9.95 -11.11
C GLU A 6 -4.00 -8.42 -11.03
N LEU A 7 -4.94 -7.88 -10.25
CA LEU A 7 -5.04 -6.44 -10.00
C LEU A 7 -3.78 -5.85 -9.34
N ILE A 8 -3.21 -6.51 -8.32
CA ILE A 8 -1.95 -6.10 -7.68
C ILE A 8 -0.82 -6.02 -8.71
N THR A 9 -0.74 -7.02 -9.59
CA THR A 9 0.31 -7.10 -10.61
C THR A 9 0.13 -6.03 -11.68
N VAL A 10 -1.10 -5.80 -12.15
CA VAL A 10 -1.45 -4.73 -13.09
C VAL A 10 -1.13 -3.35 -12.50
N LEU A 11 -1.43 -3.14 -11.22
CA LEU A 11 -1.16 -1.88 -10.53
C LEU A 11 0.35 -1.58 -10.49
N LEU A 12 1.19 -2.58 -10.19
CA LEU A 12 2.65 -2.41 -10.20
C LEU A 12 3.19 -2.07 -11.59
N HIS A 13 2.68 -2.70 -12.65
CA HIS A 13 3.05 -2.36 -14.02
C HIS A 13 2.66 -0.93 -14.38
N ALA A 14 1.48 -0.46 -13.94
CA ALA A 14 1.05 0.91 -14.15
C ALA A 14 2.03 1.91 -13.49
N PHE A 15 2.50 1.62 -12.27
CA PHE A 15 3.49 2.46 -11.59
C PHE A 15 4.84 2.48 -12.32
N ALA A 16 5.32 1.31 -12.78
CA ALA A 16 6.54 1.23 -13.57
C ALA A 16 6.43 2.00 -14.90
N ALA A 17 5.26 1.98 -15.53
CA ALA A 17 4.97 2.72 -16.75
C ALA A 17 4.71 4.22 -16.53
N GLY A 18 4.76 4.75 -15.30
CA GLY A 18 4.38 6.13 -14.99
C GLY A 18 5.24 7.22 -15.65
N ALA A 19 6.42 6.87 -16.16
CA ALA A 19 7.29 7.77 -16.92
C ALA A 19 6.96 7.82 -18.42
N ASP A 20 6.15 6.88 -18.92
CA ASP A 20 5.68 6.88 -20.30
C ASP A 20 4.79 8.12 -20.55
N PRO A 21 5.03 8.92 -21.60
CA PRO A 21 4.24 10.13 -21.85
C PRO A 21 2.75 9.87 -22.10
N ALA A 22 2.38 8.72 -22.66
CA ALA A 22 1.01 8.36 -22.95
C ALA A 22 0.29 7.79 -21.72
N LEU A 23 0.99 7.05 -20.85
CA LEU A 23 0.38 6.39 -19.68
C LEU A 23 0.50 7.21 -18.39
N GLY A 24 1.61 7.94 -18.22
CA GLY A 24 1.97 8.66 -17.02
C GLY A 24 0.89 9.59 -16.46
N PRO A 25 0.20 10.42 -17.29
CA PRO A 25 -0.89 11.26 -16.82
C PRO A 25 -2.02 10.46 -16.15
N THR A 26 -2.49 9.39 -16.78
CA THR A 26 -3.55 8.53 -16.25
C THR A 26 -3.13 7.81 -14.99
N VAL A 27 -1.88 7.31 -14.93
CA VAL A 27 -1.34 6.65 -13.73
C VAL A 27 -1.32 7.62 -12.54
N ARG A 28 -0.81 8.85 -12.73
CA ARG A 28 -0.77 9.87 -11.67
C ARG A 28 -2.16 10.33 -11.24
N GLU A 29 -3.09 10.47 -12.18
CA GLU A 29 -4.49 10.79 -11.88
C GLU A 29 -5.14 9.72 -11.02
N CYS A 30 -4.98 8.44 -11.39
CA CYS A 30 -5.52 7.31 -10.65
C CYS A 30 -4.96 7.27 -9.22
N PHE A 31 -3.64 7.39 -9.05
CA PHE A 31 -3.02 7.39 -7.73
C PHE A 31 -3.45 8.60 -6.88
N GLY A 32 -3.56 9.77 -7.51
CA GLY A 32 -4.08 10.97 -6.86
C GLY A 32 -5.53 10.82 -6.38
N ARG A 33 -6.37 10.08 -7.13
CA ARG A 33 -7.74 9.75 -6.70
C ARG A 33 -7.73 8.82 -5.49
N ILE A 34 -6.88 7.79 -5.47
CA ILE A 34 -6.75 6.90 -4.30
C ILE A 34 -6.38 7.71 -3.05
N TYR A 35 -5.39 8.59 -3.14
CA TYR A 35 -5.00 9.46 -2.02
C TYR A 35 -6.14 10.35 -1.52
N ARG A 36 -6.84 11.04 -2.42
CA ARG A 36 -7.97 11.91 -2.05
C ARG A 36 -9.10 11.11 -1.43
N THR A 37 -9.48 9.97 -2.02
CA THR A 37 -10.54 9.10 -1.51
C THR A 37 -10.23 8.60 -0.10
N VAL A 38 -8.97 8.21 0.19
CA VAL A 38 -8.58 7.83 1.55
C VAL A 38 -8.82 8.99 2.52
N ARG A 39 -8.33 10.20 2.20
CA ARG A 39 -8.51 11.37 3.07
C ARG A 39 -9.97 11.77 3.25
N GLU A 40 -10.76 11.74 2.18
CA GLU A 40 -12.18 12.09 2.19
C GLU A 40 -13.00 11.11 3.04
N LEU A 41 -12.69 9.81 2.96
CA LEU A 41 -13.46 8.78 3.68
C LEU A 41 -13.04 8.60 5.14
N THR A 42 -11.78 8.84 5.48
CA THR A 42 -11.27 8.61 6.85
C THR A 42 -11.08 9.88 7.66
N GLY A 43 -11.03 11.06 7.02
CA GLY A 43 -10.65 12.32 7.66
C GLY A 43 -9.16 12.42 8.00
N ALA A 44 -8.33 11.49 7.51
CA ALA A 44 -6.91 11.43 7.82
C ALA A 44 -6.13 12.69 7.40
N GLY A 45 -5.17 13.07 8.25
CA GLY A 45 -4.15 14.07 7.92
C GLY A 45 -3.22 13.60 6.80
N GLU A 46 -2.39 14.50 6.27
CA GLU A 46 -1.50 14.19 5.15
C GLU A 46 -0.48 13.10 5.49
N GLU A 47 0.13 13.18 6.67
CA GLU A 47 1.10 12.19 7.16
C GLU A 47 0.44 10.83 7.37
N GLU A 48 -0.79 10.83 7.89
CA GLU A 48 -1.52 9.60 8.16
C GLU A 48 -1.92 8.89 6.86
N ALA A 49 -2.41 9.67 5.88
CA ALA A 49 -2.71 9.17 4.55
C ALA A 49 -1.45 8.67 3.83
N ARG A 50 -0.31 9.37 3.98
CA ARG A 50 0.98 8.93 3.42
C ARG A 50 1.42 7.60 4.02
N ALA A 51 1.32 7.45 5.35
CA ALA A 51 1.65 6.20 6.04
C ALA A 51 0.73 5.05 5.62
N PHE A 52 -0.57 5.31 5.48
CA PHE A 52 -1.53 4.34 4.97
C PHE A 52 -1.18 3.87 3.56
N LEU A 53 -0.92 4.80 2.64
CA LEU A 53 -0.54 4.45 1.27
C LEU A 53 0.80 3.72 1.21
N ALA A 54 1.79 4.12 2.01
CA ALA A 54 3.08 3.43 2.10
C ALA A 54 2.90 1.97 2.54
N MET A 55 2.03 1.71 3.51
CA MET A 55 1.69 0.35 3.93
C MET A 55 0.99 -0.44 2.80
N GLY A 56 0.00 0.19 2.13
CA GLY A 56 -0.67 -0.42 0.98
C GLY A 56 0.31 -0.78 -0.15
N MET A 57 1.29 0.08 -0.41
CA MET A 57 2.36 -0.17 -1.39
C MET A 57 3.26 -1.34 -0.98
N LEU A 58 3.65 -1.43 0.30
CA LEU A 58 4.41 -2.58 0.80
C LEU A 58 3.62 -3.88 0.62
N LEU A 59 2.35 -3.91 1.04
CA LEU A 59 1.47 -5.06 0.85
C LEU A 59 1.32 -5.45 -0.63
N THR A 60 1.21 -4.47 -1.52
CA THR A 60 1.12 -4.67 -2.97
C THR A 60 2.37 -5.39 -3.48
N VAL A 61 3.56 -4.95 -3.07
CA VAL A 61 4.84 -5.58 -3.46
C VAL A 61 4.96 -6.99 -2.88
N LEU A 62 4.68 -7.18 -1.59
CA LEU A 62 4.74 -8.49 -0.95
C LEU A 62 3.76 -9.50 -1.58
N GLY A 63 2.55 -9.05 -1.91
CA GLY A 63 1.55 -9.88 -2.60
C GLY A 63 1.99 -10.27 -4.00
N ALA A 64 2.58 -9.34 -4.76
CA ALA A 64 3.10 -9.63 -6.10
C ALA A 64 4.26 -10.63 -6.10
N MET A 65 5.13 -10.55 -5.10
CA MET A 65 6.24 -11.49 -4.90
C MET A 65 5.80 -12.84 -4.29
N GLN A 66 4.51 -13.03 -4.03
CA GLN A 66 3.98 -14.22 -3.36
C GLN A 66 4.60 -14.44 -1.97
N ILE A 67 4.94 -13.35 -1.27
CA ILE A 67 5.37 -13.39 0.13
C ILE A 67 4.15 -13.39 1.07
N ILE A 68 3.01 -12.85 0.61
CA ILE A 68 1.73 -12.93 1.32
C ILE A 68 0.63 -13.36 0.35
N GLY A 69 -0.40 -14.02 0.88
CA GLY A 69 -1.56 -14.49 0.09
C GLY A 69 -1.71 -16.02 0.07
N PRO A 70 -2.68 -16.54 -0.69
CA PRO A 70 -3.03 -17.96 -0.69
C PRO A 70 -1.95 -18.88 -1.29
N ASP A 71 -1.13 -18.34 -2.20
CA ASP A 71 -0.06 -19.07 -2.90
C ASP A 71 1.33 -18.61 -2.43
N ALA A 72 1.47 -18.31 -1.13
CA ALA A 72 2.71 -17.78 -0.58
C ALA A 72 3.86 -18.81 -0.68
N VAL A 73 5.04 -18.35 -1.11
CA VAL A 73 6.25 -19.15 -1.12
C VAL A 73 6.73 -19.43 0.31
N PRO A 74 7.57 -20.46 0.57
CA PRO A 74 8.16 -20.65 1.89
C PRO A 74 8.92 -19.41 2.35
N HIS A 75 8.61 -18.92 3.55
CA HIS A 75 9.19 -17.69 4.06
C HIS A 75 10.64 -17.87 4.52
N GLU A 76 11.51 -16.99 4.04
CA GLU A 76 12.81 -16.76 4.65
C GLU A 76 12.68 -15.91 5.93
N PRO A 77 13.68 -15.90 6.83
CA PRO A 77 13.64 -15.13 8.07
C PRO A 77 13.32 -13.64 7.86
N TRP A 78 13.93 -13.01 6.84
CA TRP A 78 13.71 -11.60 6.51
C TRP A 78 12.26 -11.30 6.09
N MET A 79 11.58 -12.25 5.43
CA MET A 79 10.18 -12.09 5.03
C MET A 79 9.29 -12.05 6.27
N THR A 80 9.57 -12.92 7.24
CA THR A 80 8.83 -12.98 8.49
C THR A 80 9.03 -11.73 9.33
N GLU A 81 10.25 -11.20 9.41
CA GLU A 81 10.55 -9.93 10.07
C GLU A 81 9.78 -8.77 9.43
N LEU A 82 9.79 -8.71 8.09
CA LEU A 82 9.13 -7.65 7.33
C LEU A 82 7.60 -7.70 7.50
N ILE A 83 6.99 -8.89 7.43
CA ILE A 83 5.56 -9.09 7.69
C ILE A 83 5.22 -8.81 9.16
N GLY A 84 6.09 -9.17 10.11
CA GLY A 84 5.92 -8.85 11.52
C GLY A 84 5.85 -7.34 11.79
N GLY A 85 6.58 -6.54 11.02
CA GLY A 85 6.53 -5.08 11.03
C GLY A 85 5.28 -4.46 10.38
N VAL A 86 4.52 -5.25 9.60
CA VAL A 86 3.25 -4.84 8.95
C VAL A 86 2.07 -4.88 9.92
N GLY A 87 2.22 -5.56 11.07
CA GLY A 87 1.30 -5.41 12.19
C GLY A 87 1.34 -3.97 12.69
N LEU A 88 0.25 -3.21 12.48
CA LEU A 88 0.07 -1.85 12.98
C LEU A 88 0.71 -1.72 14.35
N LYS A 89 1.65 -0.79 14.50
CA LYS A 89 2.26 -0.48 15.79
C LYS A 89 1.13 -0.31 16.80
N LYS A 90 1.07 -1.22 17.78
CA LYS A 90 0.21 -1.10 18.96
C LYS A 90 0.69 0.15 19.71
N GLY A 91 0.08 1.30 19.41
CA GLY A 91 0.52 2.60 19.92
C GLY A 91 0.51 3.77 18.93
N TRP A 92 -0.25 3.73 17.83
CA TRP A 92 -0.58 4.97 17.12
C TRP A 92 -1.39 5.87 18.05
N VAL A 93 -0.76 6.92 18.57
CA VAL A 93 -1.44 8.08 19.17
C VAL A 93 -1.39 9.18 18.12
N ALA A 94 -2.57 9.62 17.67
CA ALA A 94 -2.68 10.73 16.73
C ALA A 94 -1.97 11.98 17.31
N PRO A 95 -1.20 12.73 16.51
CA PRO A 95 -0.67 14.01 16.96
C PRO A 95 -1.85 14.96 17.21
N GLY A 96 -2.17 15.21 18.49
CA GLY A 96 -3.28 16.08 18.91
C GLY A 96 -4.35 15.42 19.80
N GLY A 97 -4.22 14.14 20.16
CA GLY A 97 -5.10 13.54 21.18
C GLY A 97 -4.85 14.14 22.57
N PRO A 98 -5.88 14.32 23.42
CA PRO A 98 -5.68 14.89 24.75
C PRO A 98 -4.74 13.99 25.56
N THR A 99 -3.68 14.59 26.11
CA THR A 99 -2.81 13.95 27.10
C THR A 99 -3.61 13.56 28.35
N PRO A 100 -3.27 12.44 29.01
CA PRO A 100 -3.96 11.97 30.21
C PRO A 100 -3.88 12.95 31.39
#